data_AF-A0A7G9FFI1-F1
#
_entry.id   AF-A0A7G9FFI1-F1
#
_cell.length_a   1.000
_cell.length_b   1.000
_cell.length_c   1.000
_cell.angle_alpha   90.00
_cell.angle_beta   90.00
_cell.angle_gamma   90.00
#
_symmetry.space_group_name_H-M   'P 1'
#
loop_
_entity.id
_entity.type
_entity.pdbx_description
1 polymer ?
#
loop_
_entity_poly.entity_id
_entity_poly.type
_entity_poly.pdbx_seq_one_letter_code
_entity_poly.pdbx_strand_id
1 'polypeptide(L)'
;MLQFYFLSILLNLVTGIILVYGKNLISGESPESKARGILGENAFFDDKTFRLVLGILTVFVGIMKLLSVVRTDVPVVGDLLPAAAGLFGGFCILVEFYKTNSASELALPHWIDLCFVERRKYVGYACIAAAVLHFSFPDVLLL
;
A
#
# COMPACT_ATOMS: atom_id res chain seq x y z
N MET A 1 1.29 -13.06 -15.64
CA MET A 1 1.09 -14.34 -14.89
C MET A 1 -0.03 -14.14 -13.86
N LEU A 2 -1.07 -14.98 -13.88
CA LEU A 2 -2.29 -14.79 -13.06
C LEU A 2 -2.02 -14.68 -11.53
N GLN A 3 -0.96 -15.34 -11.04
CA GLN A 3 -0.61 -15.34 -9.61
C GLN A 3 -0.17 -13.96 -9.10
N PHE A 4 0.78 -13.32 -9.79
CA PHE A 4 1.26 -11.97 -9.44
C PHE A 4 0.19 -10.90 -9.65
N TYR A 5 -0.72 -11.13 -10.61
CA TYR A 5 -1.88 -10.27 -10.85
C TYR A 5 -2.80 -10.22 -9.61
N PHE A 6 -3.29 -11.37 -9.14
CA PHE A 6 -4.16 -11.41 -7.95
C PHE A 6 -3.45 -10.97 -6.68
N LEU A 7 -2.17 -11.34 -6.53
CA LEU A 7 -1.39 -10.96 -5.36
C LEU A 7 -1.19 -9.44 -5.31
N SER A 8 -0.99 -8.78 -6.44
CA SER A 8 -0.90 -7.32 -6.50
C SER A 8 -2.20 -6.63 -6.11
N ILE A 9 -3.36 -7.15 -6.57
CA ILE A 9 -4.68 -6.62 -6.18
C ILE A 9 -4.87 -6.74 -4.67
N LEU A 10 -4.63 -7.94 -4.12
CA LEU A 10 -4.81 -8.22 -2.71
C LEU A 10 -3.92 -7.34 -1.84
N LEU A 11 -2.63 -7.25 -2.16
CA LEU A 11 -1.66 -6.49 -1.37
C LEU A 11 -1.93 -4.98 -1.43
N ASN A 12 -2.30 -4.45 -2.59
CA ASN A 12 -2.73 -3.04 -2.71
C ASN A 12 -4.00 -2.76 -1.90
N LEU A 13 -4.99 -3.66 -1.96
CA LEU A 13 -6.24 -3.49 -1.22
C LEU A 13 -5.99 -3.49 0.29
N VAL A 14 -5.25 -4.48 0.80
CA VAL A 14 -4.95 -4.60 2.23
C VAL A 14 -4.08 -3.43 2.71
N THR A 15 -3.05 -3.07 1.95
CA THR A 15 -2.20 -1.91 2.24
C THR A 15 -3.01 -0.62 2.28
N GLY A 16 -3.88 -0.39 1.29
CA GLY A 16 -4.72 0.79 1.23
C GLY A 16 -5.72 0.87 2.39
N ILE A 17 -6.33 -0.25 2.75
CA ILE A 17 -7.23 -0.34 3.92
C ILE A 17 -6.48 0.01 5.21
N ILE A 18 -5.26 -0.49 5.42
CA ILE A 18 -4.46 -0.17 6.62
C ILE A 18 -4.04 1.31 6.64
N LEU A 19 -3.67 1.89 5.50
CA LEU A 19 -3.27 3.30 5.45
C LEU A 19 -4.44 4.26 5.73
N VAL A 20 -5.65 3.93 5.26
CA VAL A 20 -6.85 4.75 5.44
C VAL A 20 -7.51 4.52 6.79
N TYR A 21 -7.70 3.26 7.18
CA TYR A 21 -8.54 2.85 8.32
C TYR A 21 -7.76 2.21 9.47
N GLY A 22 -6.50 1.85 9.26
CA GLY A 22 -5.63 1.34 10.33
C GLY A 22 -5.17 2.45 11.27
N LYS A 23 -4.77 2.06 12.48
CA LYS A 23 -4.17 2.99 13.46
C LYS A 23 -2.95 3.67 12.86
N ASN A 24 -2.77 4.96 13.13
CA ASN A 24 -1.51 5.63 12.83
C ASN A 24 -0.48 5.30 13.92
N LEU A 25 0.58 4.56 13.57
CA LEU A 25 1.62 4.14 14.52
C LEU A 25 2.55 5.28 14.91
N ILE A 26 2.57 6.38 14.16
CA ILE A 26 3.37 7.57 14.47
C ILE A 26 2.61 8.49 15.43
N SER A 27 1.39 8.90 15.09
CA SER A 27 0.60 9.80 15.93
C SER A 27 -0.18 9.08 17.04
N GLY A 28 -0.31 7.75 16.97
CA GLY A 28 -1.13 6.97 17.89
C GLY A 28 -2.64 7.14 17.68
N GLU A 29 -3.04 8.06 16.80
CA GLU A 29 -4.44 8.37 16.52
C GLU A 29 -5.12 7.18 15.82
N SER A 30 -6.23 6.74 16.41
CA SER A 30 -7.16 5.82 15.78
C SER A 30 -8.17 6.60 14.94
N PRO A 31 -8.49 6.17 13.71
CA PRO A 31 -9.57 6.77 12.94
C PRO A 31 -10.92 6.60 13.65
N GLU A 32 -11.90 7.42 13.26
CA GLU A 32 -13.25 7.46 13.85
C GLU A 32 -13.90 6.08 14.00
N SER A 33 -14.67 5.86 15.07
CA SER A 33 -15.17 4.54 15.50
C SER A 33 -15.95 3.77 14.41
N LYS A 34 -16.59 4.48 13.46
CA LYS A 34 -17.30 3.86 12.33
C LYS A 34 -16.36 3.14 11.35
N ALA A 35 -15.15 3.66 11.13
CA ALA A 35 -14.14 3.05 10.27
C ALA A 35 -13.51 1.80 10.90
N ARG A 36 -13.36 1.81 12.22
CA ARG A 36 -12.88 0.65 13.01
C ARG A 36 -13.83 -0.55 12.94
N GLY A 37 -15.12 -0.32 12.71
CA GLY A 37 -16.11 -1.40 12.52
C GLY A 37 -15.85 -2.29 11.30
N ILE A 38 -15.20 -1.77 10.25
CA ILE A 38 -14.88 -2.54 9.03
C ILE A 38 -13.65 -3.42 9.24
N LEU A 39 -12.66 -2.93 9.99
CA LEU A 39 -11.44 -3.68 10.27
C LEU A 39 -11.55 -4.57 11.52
N GLY A 40 -12.62 -4.42 12.31
CA GLY A 40 -12.77 -5.03 13.62
C GLY A 40 -11.72 -4.50 14.61
N GLU A 41 -11.87 -4.77 15.91
CA GLU A 41 -10.78 -4.59 16.89
C GLU A 41 -9.64 -5.61 16.68
N ASN A 42 -9.32 -5.90 15.42
CA ASN A 42 -8.36 -6.91 15.04
C ASN A 42 -6.96 -6.36 15.30
N ALA A 43 -6.47 -6.59 16.53
CA ALA A 43 -5.12 -6.29 16.99
C ALA A 43 -4.02 -6.74 16.00
N PHE A 44 -4.32 -7.71 15.14
CA PHE A 44 -3.45 -8.20 14.08
C PHE A 44 -3.04 -7.10 13.06
N PHE A 45 -3.95 -6.20 12.67
CA PHE A 45 -3.62 -5.11 11.74
C PHE A 45 -2.80 -3.99 12.40
N ASP A 46 -2.77 -3.96 13.74
CA ASP A 46 -1.96 -3.02 14.51
C ASP A 46 -0.60 -3.62 14.90
N ASP A 47 -0.35 -4.89 14.60
CA ASP A 47 0.93 -5.53 14.85
C ASP A 47 2.02 -4.97 13.94
N LYS A 48 3.14 -4.55 14.55
CA LYS A 48 4.27 -3.94 13.85
C LYS A 48 4.94 -4.90 12.87
N THR A 49 5.06 -6.17 13.25
CA THR A 49 5.70 -7.22 12.44
C THR A 49 4.85 -7.54 11.23
N PHE A 50 3.53 -7.66 11.43
CA PHE A 50 2.60 -7.86 10.32
C PHE A 50 2.71 -6.72 9.29
N ARG A 51 2.68 -5.46 9.74
CA ARG A 51 2.83 -4.31 8.84
C ARG A 51 4.18 -4.27 8.12
N LEU A 52 5.27 -4.64 8.80
CA LEU A 52 6.58 -4.74 8.17
C LEU A 52 6.58 -5.78 7.03
N VAL A 53 6.11 -6.99 7.32
CA VAL A 53 6.05 -8.07 6.32
C VAL A 53 5.14 -7.68 5.16
N LEU A 54 3.98 -7.10 5.44
CA LEU A 54 3.06 -6.60 4.42
C LEU A 54 3.72 -5.52 3.54
N GLY A 55 4.42 -4.56 4.14
CA GLY A 55 5.12 -3.50 3.42
C GLY A 55 6.18 -4.07 2.47
N ILE A 56 7.02 -5.00 2.95
CA ILE A 56 8.04 -5.67 2.13
C ILE A 56 7.39 -6.43 0.97
N LEU A 57 6.37 -7.24 1.24
CA LEU A 57 5.67 -8.02 0.21
C LEU A 57 5.01 -7.12 -0.83
N THR A 58 4.39 -6.02 -0.41
CA THR A 58 3.70 -5.09 -1.33
C THR A 58 4.69 -4.39 -2.26
N VAL A 59 5.83 -3.93 -1.73
CA VAL A 59 6.91 -3.37 -2.56
C VAL A 59 7.46 -4.42 -3.52
N PHE A 60 7.78 -5.62 -3.00
CA PHE A 60 8.33 -6.71 -3.81
C PHE A 60 7.39 -7.07 -4.97
N VAL A 61 6.09 -7.24 -4.70
CA VAL A 61 5.11 -7.57 -5.73
C VAL A 61 4.91 -6.42 -6.70
N GLY A 62 4.99 -5.16 -6.25
CA GLY A 62 5.02 -3.98 -7.13
C GLY A 62 6.19 -4.03 -8.12
N ILE A 63 7.40 -4.34 -7.64
CA ILE A 63 8.59 -4.52 -8.50
C ILE A 63 8.39 -5.68 -9.47
N MET A 64 7.95 -6.85 -8.96
CA MET A 64 7.74 -8.03 -9.80
C MET A 64 6.69 -7.79 -10.88
N LYS A 65 5.68 -6.96 -10.61
CA LYS A 65 4.66 -6.60 -11.59
C LYS A 65 5.22 -5.71 -12.71
N LEU A 66 6.13 -4.78 -12.40
CA LEU A 66 6.87 -4.04 -13.43
C LEU A 66 7.75 -4.94 -14.30
N LEU A 67 8.30 -6.02 -13.71
CA LEU A 67 9.19 -6.95 -14.42
C LEU A 67 8.46 -8.07 -15.18
N SER A 68 7.22 -8.41 -14.82
CA SER A 68 6.46 -9.55 -15.39
C SER A 68 5.90 -9.30 -16.80
N VAL A 69 6.40 -8.28 -17.51
CA VAL A 69 6.05 -7.94 -18.89
C VAL A 69 6.55 -9.06 -19.84
N VAL A 70 5.78 -10.14 -19.94
CA VAL A 70 6.03 -11.23 -20.88
C VAL A 70 5.21 -11.00 -22.14
N ARG A 71 5.93 -10.53 -23.17
CA ARG A 71 5.74 -10.68 -24.63
C ARG A 71 4.44 -10.18 -25.27
N THR A 72 4.66 -9.25 -26.22
CA THR A 72 3.85 -8.88 -27.40
C THR A 72 2.55 -8.11 -27.13
N ASP A 73 2.56 -6.85 -27.57
CA ASP A 73 1.51 -5.82 -27.64
C ASP A 73 1.07 -5.08 -26.36
N VAL A 74 1.52 -3.81 -26.33
CA VAL A 74 1.35 -2.72 -25.33
C VAL A 74 0.98 -3.13 -23.89
N PRO A 75 1.83 -3.92 -23.20
CA PRO A 75 1.61 -4.40 -21.83
C PRO A 75 2.04 -3.43 -20.72
N VAL A 76 2.49 -2.21 -21.05
CA VAL A 76 3.22 -1.33 -20.12
C VAL A 76 2.31 -0.43 -19.31
N VAL A 77 1.11 -0.09 -19.81
CA VAL A 77 0.33 1.02 -19.24
C VAL A 77 -0.70 0.54 -18.21
N GLY A 78 -1.25 -0.67 -18.39
CA GLY A 78 -2.21 -1.24 -17.44
C GLY A 78 -1.60 -1.59 -16.09
N ASP A 79 -0.56 -2.41 -16.09
CA ASP A 79 0.08 -2.88 -14.86
C ASP A 79 0.86 -1.81 -14.08
N LEU A 80 1.11 -0.64 -14.69
CA LEU A 80 1.88 0.45 -14.09
C LEU A 80 1.16 1.07 -12.89
N LEU A 81 -0.15 1.30 -12.99
CA LEU A 81 -0.93 1.94 -11.95
C LEU A 81 -0.96 1.10 -10.66
N PRO A 82 -1.33 -0.19 -10.68
CA PRO A 82 -1.26 -1.03 -9.49
C PRO A 82 0.18 -1.31 -9.03
N ALA A 83 1.18 -1.36 -9.92
CA ALA A 83 2.57 -1.48 -9.50
C ALA A 83 3.06 -0.24 -8.74
N ALA A 84 2.80 0.96 -9.29
CA ALA A 84 3.13 2.23 -8.65
C ALA A 84 2.41 2.37 -7.31
N ALA A 85 1.10 2.10 -7.27
CA ALA A 85 0.34 2.11 -6.03
C ALA A 85 0.92 1.15 -4.97
N GLY A 86 1.37 -0.04 -5.38
CA GLY A 86 1.99 -1.01 -4.48
C GLY A 86 3.33 -0.54 -3.95
N LEU A 87 4.15 0.08 -4.80
CA LEU A 87 5.42 0.67 -4.40
C LEU A 87 5.22 1.83 -3.41
N PHE A 88 4.35 2.78 -3.73
CA PHE A 88 4.09 3.94 -2.88
C PHE A 88 3.42 3.54 -1.56
N GLY A 89 2.41 2.67 -1.61
CA GLY A 89 1.71 2.19 -0.42
C GLY A 89 2.59 1.32 0.49
N GLY A 90 3.36 0.40 -0.10
CA GLY A 90 4.32 -0.41 0.64
C GLY A 90 5.42 0.43 1.29
N PHE A 91 5.98 1.40 0.55
CA PHE A 91 6.96 2.33 1.08
C PHE A 91 6.41 3.19 2.22
N CYS A 92 5.15 3.63 2.11
CA CYS A 92 4.43 4.36 3.17
C CYS A 92 4.42 3.57 4.49
N ILE A 93 4.06 2.29 4.45
CA ILE A 93 4.04 1.41 5.63
C ILE A 93 5.46 1.19 6.18
N LEU A 94 6.46 1.03 5.31
CA LEU A 94 7.86 0.84 5.74
C LEU A 94 8.43 2.07 6.44
N VAL A 95 8.16 3.27 5.91
CA VAL A 95 8.55 4.53 6.55
C VAL A 95 7.88 4.68 7.91
N GLU A 96 6.58 4.33 8.01
CA GLU A 96 5.84 4.33 9.27
C GLU A 96 6.47 3.37 10.29
N PHE A 97 6.77 2.13 9.89
CA PHE A 97 7.43 1.16 10.75
C PHE A 97 8.81 1.66 11.22
N TYR A 98 9.61 2.23 10.33
CA TYR A 98 10.96 2.68 10.66
C TYR A 98 10.95 3.87 11.62
N LYS A 99 10.07 4.87 11.41
CA LYS A 99 9.90 5.99 12.37
C LYS A 99 9.45 5.49 13.75
N THR A 100 8.53 4.54 13.82
CA THR A 100 8.02 4.02 15.10
C THR A 100 9.03 3.14 15.86
N ASN A 101 10.01 2.54 15.19
CA ASN A 101 11.02 1.68 15.83
C ASN A 101 12.42 2.32 15.96
N SER A 102 12.60 3.55 15.45
CA SER A 102 13.86 4.27 15.62
C SER A 102 14.00 4.80 17.03
N ALA A 103 15.16 4.58 17.66
CA ALA A 103 15.44 5.05 19.02
C ALA A 103 15.67 6.57 19.10
N SER A 104 16.02 7.21 17.97
CA SER A 104 16.19 8.65 17.81
C SER A 104 15.11 9.23 16.90
N GLU A 105 14.74 10.49 17.11
CA GLU A 105 13.84 11.20 16.19
C GLU A 105 14.44 11.22 14.78
N LEU A 106 13.79 10.50 13.88
CA LEU A 106 14.23 10.40 12.50
C LEU A 106 13.77 11.64 11.73
N ALA A 107 14.70 12.56 11.45
CA ALA A 107 14.46 13.72 10.62
C ALA A 107 14.42 13.32 9.14
N LEU A 108 13.21 13.09 8.62
CA LEU A 108 13.00 12.86 7.19
C LEU A 108 12.99 14.19 6.42
N PRO A 109 13.41 14.21 5.14
CA PRO A 109 13.18 15.34 4.26
C PRO A 109 11.70 15.72 4.24
N HIS A 110 11.40 17.03 4.28
CA HIS A 110 10.04 17.54 4.42
C HIS A 110 9.04 16.94 3.41
N TRP A 111 9.46 16.70 2.16
CA TRP A 111 8.59 16.11 1.13
C TRP A 111 8.22 14.66 1.39
N ILE A 112 9.11 13.88 2.01
CA ILE A 112 8.83 12.48 2.36
C ILE A 112 7.83 12.44 3.52
N ASP A 113 8.01 13.29 4.53
CA ASP A 113 7.09 13.35 5.66
C ASP A 113 5.70 13.83 5.22
N LEU A 114 5.63 14.86 4.37
CA LEU A 114 4.36 15.36 3.84
C LEU A 114 3.63 14.31 3.00
N CYS A 115 4.34 13.62 2.09
CA CYS A 115 3.72 12.70 1.13
C CYS A 115 3.34 11.36 1.78
N PHE A 116 4.23 10.78 2.58
CA PHE A 116 4.08 9.43 3.11
C PHE A 116 3.60 9.36 4.56
N VAL A 117 3.73 10.43 5.35
CA VAL A 117 3.28 10.42 6.76
C VAL A 117 2.00 11.23 6.92
N GLU A 118 2.00 12.50 6.52
CA GLU A 118 0.82 13.37 6.65
C GLU A 118 -0.29 12.99 5.67
N ARG A 119 0.06 12.75 4.40
CA ARG A 119 -0.89 12.43 3.33
C ARG A 119 -1.08 10.93 3.07
N ARG A 120 -0.71 10.08 4.03
CA ARG A 120 -0.84 8.62 3.92
C ARG A 120 -2.23 8.13 3.49
N LYS A 121 -3.30 8.81 3.92
CA LYS A 121 -4.69 8.43 3.58
C LYS A 121 -4.94 8.55 2.08
N TYR A 122 -4.36 9.56 1.42
CA TYR A 122 -4.47 9.73 -0.02
C TYR A 122 -3.75 8.61 -0.78
N VAL A 123 -2.56 8.22 -0.31
CA VAL A 123 -1.84 7.05 -0.85
C VAL A 123 -2.68 5.78 -0.66
N GLY A 124 -3.31 5.62 0.51
CA GLY A 124 -4.18 4.48 0.77
C GLY A 124 -5.42 4.43 -0.13
N TYR A 125 -6.10 5.56 -0.36
CA TYR A 125 -7.20 5.63 -1.33
C TYR A 125 -6.73 5.31 -2.74
N ALA A 126 -5.54 5.77 -3.15
CA ALA A 126 -4.96 5.42 -4.44
C ALA A 126 -4.70 3.91 -4.56
N CYS A 127 -4.19 3.25 -3.51
CA CYS A 127 -4.02 1.80 -3.48
C CYS A 127 -5.34 1.04 -3.59
N ILE A 128 -6.39 1.47 -2.87
CA ILE A 128 -7.72 0.85 -2.96
C ILE A 128 -8.29 1.05 -4.36
N ALA A 129 -8.24 2.26 -4.90
CA ALA A 129 -8.70 2.55 -6.25
C ALA A 129 -7.96 1.71 -7.28
N ALA A 130 -6.63 1.62 -7.19
CA ALA A 130 -5.81 0.78 -8.05
C ALA A 130 -6.22 -0.70 -7.98
N ALA A 131 -6.46 -1.23 -6.78
CA ALA A 131 -6.89 -2.62 -6.61
C ALA A 131 -8.28 -2.88 -7.18
N VAL A 132 -9.25 -2.01 -6.91
CA VAL A 132 -10.65 -2.15 -7.38
C VAL A 132 -10.70 -2.01 -8.90
N LEU A 133 -10.07 -0.97 -9.44
CA LEU A 133 -10.01 -0.75 -10.87
C LEU A 133 -9.37 -1.96 -11.54
N HIS A 134 -8.17 -2.36 -11.11
CA HIS A 134 -7.44 -3.45 -11.75
C HIS A 134 -8.21 -4.77 -11.63
N PHE A 135 -8.91 -5.02 -10.52
CA PHE A 135 -9.80 -6.18 -10.39
C PHE A 135 -11.00 -6.15 -11.35
N SER A 136 -11.66 -5.00 -11.52
CA SER A 136 -12.85 -4.85 -12.38
C SER A 136 -12.52 -4.83 -13.87
N PHE A 137 -11.35 -4.32 -14.25
CA PHE A 137 -10.96 -4.12 -15.65
C PHE A 137 -9.58 -4.74 -15.95
N PRO A 138 -9.46 -6.08 -15.95
CA PRO A 138 -8.21 -6.79 -16.22
C PRO A 138 -7.57 -6.48 -17.58
N ASP A 139 -8.38 -6.15 -18.59
CA ASP A 139 -7.97 -6.05 -20.01
C ASP A 139 -7.95 -4.61 -20.56
N VAL A 140 -8.07 -3.58 -19.71
CA VAL A 140 -8.11 -2.19 -20.17
C VAL A 140 -6.69 -1.63 -20.25
N LEU A 141 -6.28 -1.19 -21.45
CA LEU A 141 -4.96 -0.62 -21.78
C LEU A 141 -4.47 0.54 -20.88
N LEU A 142 -5.33 1.11 -20.04
CA LEU A 142 -5.04 2.21 -19.11
C LEU A 142 -5.22 1.80 -17.64
N LEU A 143 -5.19 0.50 -17.33
CA LEU A 143 -5.60 0.00 -16.02
C LEU A 143 -4.97 -1.32 -15.54
#